data_AF-A0A6N8HJ54-F1
#
_entry.id   AF-A0A6N8HJ54-F1
#
_cell.length_a   1.000
_cell.length_b   1.000
_cell.length_c   1.000
_cell.angle_alpha   90.00
_cell.angle_beta   90.00
_cell.angle_gamma   90.00
#
_symmetry.space_group_name_H-M   'P 1'
#
loop_
_entity.id
_entity.type
_entity.pdbx_description
1 polymer ?
#
loop_
_entity_poly.entity_id
_entity_poly.type
_entity_poly.pdbx_seq_one_letter_code
_entity_poly.pdbx_strand_id
1 'polypeptide(L)'
;MATLTKPDISSESKMSPAFKWWVGSLLVLLAIGGYFIIERLVLGLDTTNLSSITPWGAWIAFYIFFVGLSAGSFLLSSLIYVFGMYQYERIGKMALFTAVVCMIVALTFVLMDLGRPERFINAMVFWNVISVLAWEIHFYVVYITLLVVELYIAMREDLVRLRPAQNIRGKVARMLTFRNSTISDQTKKEITVG
;
A
#
# COMPACT_ATOMS: atom_id res chain seq x y z
N MET A 1 -33.77 2.64 -41.27
CA MET A 1 -32.54 1.84 -41.05
C MET A 1 -31.59 2.70 -40.24
N ALA A 2 -31.70 2.68 -38.91
CA ALA A 2 -30.91 3.54 -38.03
C ALA A 2 -29.54 2.90 -37.77
N THR A 3 -28.49 3.49 -38.36
CA THR A 3 -27.10 3.13 -38.14
C THR A 3 -26.68 3.45 -36.70
N LEU A 4 -26.31 2.41 -35.96
CA LEU A 4 -25.77 2.52 -34.60
C LEU A 4 -24.39 3.17 -34.62
N THR A 5 -24.32 4.43 -34.24
CA THR A 5 -23.06 5.16 -34.06
C THR A 5 -22.29 4.57 -32.88
N LYS A 6 -21.10 4.04 -33.16
CA LYS A 6 -20.16 3.47 -32.19
C LYS A 6 -19.78 4.53 -31.15
N PRO A 7 -19.82 4.24 -29.82
CA PRO A 7 -19.41 5.21 -28.82
C PRO A 7 -17.91 5.50 -28.96
N ASP A 8 -17.57 6.78 -29.11
CA ASP A 8 -16.21 7.30 -29.18
C ASP A 8 -15.52 7.13 -27.82
N ILE A 9 -14.40 6.40 -27.81
CA ILE A 9 -13.67 5.98 -26.61
C ILE A 9 -12.48 6.89 -26.32
N SER A 10 -12.35 8.02 -27.04
CA SER A 10 -11.16 8.87 -27.04
C SER A 10 -11.26 10.14 -26.20
N SER A 11 -12.13 10.19 -25.17
CA SER A 11 -12.10 11.30 -24.22
C SER A 11 -10.82 11.23 -23.37
N GLU A 12 -9.73 11.80 -23.85
CA GLU A 12 -8.55 12.06 -23.04
C GLU A 12 -9.01 12.82 -21.78
N SER A 13 -8.88 12.19 -20.62
CA SER A 13 -9.11 12.85 -19.35
C SER A 13 -8.07 13.96 -19.21
N LYS A 14 -8.43 15.19 -19.61
CA LYS A 14 -7.60 16.37 -19.41
C LYS A 14 -7.45 16.57 -17.90
N MET A 15 -6.40 16.01 -17.32
CA MET A 15 -6.09 16.21 -15.91
C MET A 15 -5.97 17.71 -15.65
N SER A 16 -6.65 18.20 -14.62
CA SER A 16 -6.64 19.62 -14.31
C SER A 16 -5.20 20.11 -14.10
N PRO A 17 -4.86 21.34 -14.51
CA PRO A 17 -3.52 21.87 -14.31
C PRO A 17 -3.15 21.86 -12.82
N ALA A 18 -4.11 22.14 -11.93
CA ALA A 18 -3.93 22.06 -10.49
C ALA A 18 -3.53 20.65 -10.00
N PHE A 19 -4.14 19.59 -10.54
CA PHE A 19 -3.76 18.22 -10.19
C PHE A 19 -2.34 17.88 -10.65
N LYS A 20 -1.93 18.32 -11.84
CA LYS A 20 -0.55 18.13 -12.33
C LYS A 20 0.47 18.85 -11.45
N TRP A 21 0.19 20.09 -11.03
CA TRP A 21 1.04 20.85 -10.11
C TRP A 21 1.14 20.19 -8.73
N TRP A 22 0.03 19.67 -8.22
CA TRP A 22 0.00 18.94 -6.95
C TRP A 22 0.78 17.62 -7.01
N VAL A 23 0.62 16.83 -8.08
CA VAL A 23 1.43 15.60 -8.27
C VAL A 23 2.90 15.94 -8.46
N GLY A 24 3.20 17.00 -9.21
CA GLY A 24 4.57 17.48 -9.43
C GLY A 24 5.25 17.89 -8.12
N SER A 25 4.56 18.63 -7.24
CA SER A 25 5.12 19.03 -5.95
C SER A 25 5.36 17.84 -5.03
N LEU A 26 4.47 16.84 -5.01
CA LEU A 26 4.67 15.60 -4.27
C LEU A 26 5.90 14.82 -4.76
N LEU A 27 6.11 14.74 -6.07
CA LEU A 27 7.29 14.09 -6.64
C LEU A 27 8.58 14.80 -6.28
N VAL A 28 8.58 16.14 -6.26
CA VAL A 28 9.74 16.93 -5.84
C VAL A 28 10.04 16.70 -4.36
N LEU A 29 9.03 16.72 -3.48
CA LEU A 29 9.21 16.41 -2.05
C LEU A 29 9.75 15.00 -1.83
N LEU A 30 9.27 14.02 -2.61
CA LEU A 30 9.76 12.64 -2.56
C LEU A 30 11.23 12.55 -3.01
N ALA A 31 11.63 13.29 -4.05
CA ALA A 31 13.01 13.35 -4.52
C ALA A 31 13.93 14.01 -3.48
N ILE A 32 13.48 15.08 -2.81
CA ILE A 32 14.21 15.72 -1.71
C ILE A 32 14.36 14.73 -0.55
N GLY A 33 13.30 14.04 -0.15
CA GLY A 33 13.38 12.99 0.87
C GLY A 33 14.34 11.86 0.49
N GLY A 34 14.31 11.43 -0.78
CA GLY A 34 15.24 10.47 -1.36
C GLY A 34 16.70 10.93 -1.31
N TYR A 35 16.95 12.22 -1.53
CA TYR A 35 18.27 12.81 -1.42
C TYR A 35 18.78 12.77 0.03
N PHE A 36 17.97 13.17 1.01
CA PHE A 36 18.33 13.08 2.44
C PHE A 36 18.56 11.63 2.92
N ILE A 37 17.85 10.65 2.35
CA ILE A 37 18.09 9.22 2.60
C ILE A 37 19.51 8.84 2.15
N ILE A 38 19.93 9.28 0.97
CA ILE A 38 21.25 8.98 0.41
C ILE A 38 22.34 9.68 1.23
N GLU A 39 22.15 10.95 1.59
CA GLU A 39 23.08 11.66 2.46
C GLU A 39 23.25 10.94 3.80
N ARG A 40 22.17 10.49 4.44
CA ARG A 40 22.23 9.70 5.67
C ARG A 40 23.02 8.39 5.51
N LEU A 41 22.87 7.70 4.38
CA LEU A 41 23.56 6.44 4.11
C LEU A 41 25.07 6.63 3.90
N VAL A 42 25.50 7.80 3.40
CA VAL A 42 26.90 8.10 3.07
C VAL A 42 27.62 8.83 4.20
N LEU A 43 26.95 9.77 4.87
CA LEU A 43 27.53 10.63 5.93
C LEU A 43 27.40 10.03 7.34
N GLY A 44 26.63 8.96 7.51
CA GLY A 44 26.46 8.29 8.80
C GLY A 44 25.54 9.04 9.78
N LEU A 45 25.44 8.50 11.01
CA LEU A 45 24.48 8.95 12.03
C LEU A 45 24.78 10.33 12.63
N ASP A 46 25.97 10.90 12.38
CA ASP A 46 26.38 12.22 12.89
C ASP A 46 25.46 13.35 12.41
N THR A 47 24.87 13.20 11.22
CA THR A 47 23.91 14.18 10.65
C THR A 47 22.56 14.23 11.37
N THR A 48 22.29 13.26 12.24
CA THR A 48 20.97 13.05 12.87
C THR A 48 20.82 13.71 14.24
N ASN A 49 21.87 14.39 14.75
CA ASN A 49 21.92 14.99 16.09
C ASN A 49 21.47 14.00 17.20
N LEU A 50 21.83 12.73 17.04
CA LEU A 50 21.60 11.69 18.03
C LEU A 50 22.70 11.78 19.10
N SER A 51 22.31 11.66 20.36
CA SER A 51 23.23 11.67 21.51
C SER A 51 23.11 10.34 22.24
N SER A 52 24.13 9.96 23.03
CA SER A 52 24.10 8.76 23.88
C SER A 52 22.93 8.74 24.88
N ILE A 53 22.32 9.90 25.15
CA ILE A 53 21.15 10.06 26.03
C ILE A 53 19.83 9.85 25.24
N THR A 54 19.80 10.22 23.96
CA THR A 54 18.63 10.11 23.08
C THR A 54 19.01 9.30 21.84
N PRO A 55 19.05 7.96 21.98
CA PRO A 55 19.46 7.06 20.90
C PRO A 55 18.42 6.97 19.78
N TRP A 56 17.18 7.42 20.04
CA TRP A 56 16.05 7.35 19.12
C TRP A 56 15.62 8.76 18.72
N GLY A 57 15.81 9.08 17.45
CA GLY A 57 15.54 10.40 16.89
C GLY A 57 14.14 10.52 16.30
N ALA A 58 13.95 11.54 15.47
CA ALA A 58 12.68 11.77 14.77
C ALA A 58 12.26 10.59 13.87
N TRP A 59 13.21 9.78 13.38
CA TRP A 59 12.93 8.63 12.53
C TRP A 59 12.00 7.60 13.18
N ILE A 60 12.23 7.26 14.45
CA ILE A 60 11.38 6.32 15.20
C ILE A 60 10.00 6.93 15.47
N ALA A 61 9.94 8.23 15.81
CA ALA A 61 8.66 8.90 16.01
C ALA A 61 7.78 8.88 14.75
N PHE A 62 8.37 9.18 13.58
CA PHE A 62 7.65 9.10 12.30
C PHE A 62 7.25 7.67 11.97
N TYR A 63 8.13 6.70 12.20
CA TYR A 63 7.81 5.30 12.01
C TYR A 63 6.57 4.87 12.82
N ILE A 64 6.54 5.14 14.13
CA ILE A 64 5.40 4.79 14.99
C ILE A 64 4.12 5.46 14.50
N PHE A 65 4.20 6.73 14.08
CA PHE A 65 3.07 7.45 13.52
C PHE A 65 2.52 6.78 12.24
N PHE A 66 3.38 6.43 11.28
CA PHE A 66 2.94 5.79 10.03
C PHE A 66 2.46 4.35 10.23
N VAL A 67 3.05 3.59 11.15
CA VAL A 67 2.52 2.28 11.56
C VAL A 67 1.13 2.43 12.17
N GLY A 68 0.92 3.42 13.04
CA GLY A 68 -0.39 3.71 13.62
C GLY A 68 -1.43 4.11 12.57
N LEU A 69 -1.06 4.96 11.62
CA LEU A 69 -1.92 5.32 10.48
C LEU A 69 -2.28 4.11 9.61
N SER A 70 -1.31 3.23 9.37
CA SER A 70 -1.54 1.98 8.66
C SER A 70 -2.55 1.10 9.40
N ALA A 71 -2.33 0.86 10.69
CA ALA A 71 -3.21 0.05 11.53
C ALA A 71 -4.63 0.62 11.62
N GLY A 72 -4.76 1.95 11.77
CA GLY A 72 -6.06 2.63 11.77
C GLY A 72 -6.80 2.50 10.44
N SER A 73 -6.08 2.64 9.32
CA SER A 73 -6.67 2.51 7.97
C SER A 73 -7.09 1.07 7.67
N PHE A 74 -6.30 0.09 8.11
CA PHE A 74 -6.63 -1.33 8.05
C PHE A 74 -7.87 -1.65 8.89
N LEU A 75 -7.93 -1.16 10.14
CA LEU A 75 -9.09 -1.35 11.01
C LEU A 75 -10.36 -0.75 10.40
N LEU A 76 -10.26 0.44 9.77
CA LEU A 76 -11.39 1.06 9.07
C LEU A 76 -11.87 0.19 7.90
N SER A 77 -10.95 -0.37 7.10
CA SER A 77 -11.27 -1.33 6.04
C SER A 77 -11.99 -2.56 6.60
N SER A 78 -11.39 -3.20 7.60
CA SER A 78 -11.93 -4.39 8.26
C SER A 78 -13.33 -4.12 8.84
N LEU A 79 -13.55 -2.97 9.46
CA LEU A 79 -14.86 -2.57 9.99
C LEU A 79 -15.93 -2.50 8.89
N ILE A 80 -15.61 -1.91 7.73
CA ILE A 80 -16.56 -1.80 6.62
C ILE A 80 -16.95 -3.18 6.08
N TYR A 81 -15.98 -4.08 5.94
CA TYR A 81 -16.20 -5.43 5.39
C TYR A 81 -16.88 -6.37 6.40
N VAL A 82 -16.45 -6.37 7.66
CA VAL A 82 -16.98 -7.27 8.71
C VAL A 82 -18.41 -6.91 9.08
N PHE A 83 -18.73 -5.61 9.15
CA PHE A 83 -20.10 -5.15 9.47
C PHE A 83 -21.03 -5.09 8.26
N GLY A 84 -20.57 -5.54 7.07
CA GLY A 84 -21.40 -5.65 5.87
C GLY A 84 -21.92 -4.32 5.32
N MET A 85 -21.15 -3.24 5.49
CA MET A 85 -21.55 -1.91 5.01
C MET A 85 -21.23 -1.73 3.52
N TYR A 86 -21.97 -2.43 2.65
CA TYR A 86 -21.75 -2.44 1.19
C TYR A 86 -21.74 -1.03 0.55
N GLN A 87 -22.47 -0.06 1.12
CA GLN A 87 -22.45 1.33 0.66
C GLN A 87 -21.07 2.01 0.76
N TYR A 88 -20.19 1.53 1.66
CA TYR A 88 -18.86 2.09 1.90
C TYR A 88 -17.73 1.21 1.39
N GLU A 89 -18.02 0.16 0.62
CA GLU A 89 -17.01 -0.77 0.09
C GLU A 89 -15.90 -0.04 -0.68
N ARG A 90 -16.24 1.00 -1.44
CA ARG A 90 -15.27 1.84 -2.15
C ARG A 90 -14.32 2.58 -1.20
N ILE A 91 -14.81 3.01 -0.03
CA ILE A 91 -13.99 3.66 1.00
C ILE A 91 -13.08 2.62 1.66
N GLY A 92 -13.58 1.40 1.91
CA GLY A 92 -12.79 0.30 2.44
C GLY A 92 -11.56 -0.01 1.58
N LYS A 93 -11.75 -0.14 0.25
CA LYS A 93 -10.62 -0.36 -0.69
C LYS A 93 -9.58 0.76 -0.65
N MET A 94 -10.03 2.01 -0.61
CA MET A 94 -9.13 3.18 -0.56
C MET A 94 -8.38 3.29 0.78
N ALA A 95 -9.05 2.96 1.89
CA ALA A 95 -8.44 2.89 3.21
C ALA A 95 -7.35 1.81 3.25
N LEU A 96 -7.62 0.64 2.68
CA LEU A 96 -6.67 -0.46 2.62
C LEU A 96 -5.45 -0.15 1.75
N PHE A 97 -5.66 0.51 0.61
CA PHE A 97 -4.56 1.02 -0.21
C PHE A 97 -3.69 2.02 0.57
N THR A 98 -4.33 2.93 1.31
CA THR A 98 -3.63 3.88 2.18
C THR A 98 -2.85 3.17 3.27
N ALA A 99 -3.41 2.11 3.87
CA ALA A 99 -2.75 1.31 4.89
C ALA A 99 -1.42 0.69 4.38
N VAL A 100 -1.42 0.19 3.14
CA VAL A 100 -0.23 -0.38 2.50
C VAL A 100 0.80 0.70 2.18
N VAL A 101 0.38 1.86 1.67
CA VAL A 101 1.30 2.97 1.40
C VAL A 101 1.97 3.45 2.70
N CYS A 102 1.18 3.66 3.77
CA CYS A 102 1.71 4.04 5.08
C CYS A 102 2.68 2.98 5.64
N MET A 103 2.41 1.69 5.40
CA MET A 103 3.31 0.61 5.81
C MET A 103 4.66 0.67 5.10
N ILE A 104 4.69 0.89 3.77
CA ILE A 104 5.94 1.01 3.01
C ILE A 104 6.77 2.20 3.50
N VAL A 105 6.11 3.32 3.77
CA VAL A 105 6.75 4.52 4.33
C VAL A 105 7.32 4.23 5.71
N ALA A 106 6.55 3.59 6.59
CA ALA A 106 7.00 3.19 7.92
C ALA A 106 8.23 2.28 7.88
N LEU A 107 8.25 1.28 6.98
CA LEU A 107 9.41 0.40 6.81
C LEU A 107 10.66 1.17 6.39
N THR A 108 10.51 2.13 5.48
CA THR A 108 11.63 2.97 5.04
C THR A 108 12.24 3.74 6.23
N PHE A 109 11.39 4.27 7.13
CA PHE A 109 11.84 4.93 8.35
C PHE A 109 12.59 3.99 9.31
N VAL A 110 12.12 2.75 9.48
CA VAL A 110 12.84 1.74 10.29
C VAL A 110 14.19 1.40 9.70
N LEU A 111 14.27 1.18 8.38
CA LEU A 111 15.54 0.90 7.71
C LEU A 111 16.53 2.07 7.84
N MET A 112 16.04 3.30 7.85
CA MET A 112 16.84 4.49 8.09
C MET A 112 17.25 4.69 9.54
N ASP A 113 16.54 4.10 10.50
CA ASP A 113 17.00 4.13 11.88
C ASP A 113 18.20 3.18 12.09
N LEU A 114 18.21 2.04 11.39
CA LEU A 114 19.31 1.08 11.43
C LEU A 114 20.60 1.69 10.89
N GLY A 115 21.61 1.88 11.76
CA GLY A 115 22.94 2.37 11.37
C GLY A 115 23.66 1.55 10.29
N ARG A 116 23.27 0.28 10.09
CA ARG A 116 23.78 -0.60 9.03
C ARG A 116 22.62 -1.37 8.36
N PRO A 117 21.90 -0.77 7.41
CA PRO A 117 20.71 -1.38 6.81
C PRO A 117 21.02 -2.68 6.05
N GLU A 118 22.23 -2.83 5.52
CA GLU A 118 22.69 -4.06 4.84
C GLU A 118 22.59 -5.32 5.72
N ARG A 119 22.65 -5.15 7.05
CA ARG A 119 22.58 -6.27 8.01
C ARG A 119 21.16 -6.61 8.44
N PHE A 120 20.14 -5.94 7.91
CA PHE A 120 18.75 -6.19 8.26
C PHE A 120 18.33 -7.65 8.03
N ILE A 121 18.77 -8.26 6.91
CA ILE A 121 18.48 -9.67 6.61
C ILE A 121 19.12 -10.59 7.66
N ASN A 122 20.32 -10.25 8.14
CA ASN A 122 20.99 -11.01 9.18
C ASN A 122 20.22 -10.95 10.51
N ALA A 123 19.61 -9.80 10.83
CA ALA A 123 18.77 -9.63 12.01
C ALA A 123 17.45 -10.43 11.94
N MET A 124 16.90 -10.64 10.73
CA MET A 124 15.74 -11.53 10.53
C MET A 124 16.10 -13.01 10.67
N VAL A 125 17.23 -13.44 10.10
CA VAL A 125 17.61 -14.86 10.06
C VAL A 125 18.23 -15.33 11.39
N PHE A 126 19.12 -14.52 11.98
CA PHE A 126 19.86 -14.86 13.20
C PHE A 126 19.38 -14.00 14.37
N TRP A 127 18.14 -14.25 14.78
CA TRP A 127 17.47 -13.48 15.81
C TRP A 127 17.66 -14.06 17.22
N ASN A 128 17.63 -13.18 18.22
CA ASN A 128 17.65 -13.57 19.64
C ASN A 128 16.24 -13.46 20.22
N VAL A 129 15.69 -14.58 20.70
CA VAL A 129 14.32 -14.69 21.23
C VAL A 129 14.04 -13.88 22.50
N ILE A 130 15.10 -13.46 23.22
CA ILE A 130 14.99 -12.63 24.43
C ILE A 130 14.80 -11.15 24.06
N SER A 131 15.20 -10.74 22.84
CA SER A 131 15.12 -9.35 22.42
C SER A 131 13.71 -8.99 21.95
N VAL A 132 13.14 -7.94 22.55
CA VAL A 132 11.83 -7.39 22.16
C VAL A 132 11.86 -6.86 20.72
N LEU A 133 12.92 -6.15 20.33
CA LEU A 133 13.10 -5.63 18.97
C LEU A 133 13.13 -6.74 17.91
N ALA A 134 13.66 -7.91 18.24
CA ALA A 134 13.67 -9.04 17.32
C ALA A 134 12.26 -9.62 17.09
N TRP A 135 11.42 -9.64 18.13
CA TRP A 135 10.01 -10.00 18.01
C TRP A 135 9.20 -8.99 17.19
N GLU A 136 9.47 -7.70 17.35
CA GLU A 136 8.80 -6.66 16.58
C GLU A 136 8.95 -6.86 15.06
N ILE A 137 10.15 -7.21 14.59
CA ILE A 137 10.37 -7.51 13.17
C ILE A 137 9.44 -8.63 12.67
N HIS A 138 9.25 -9.68 13.46
CA HIS A 138 8.36 -10.79 13.09
C HIS A 138 6.89 -10.35 13.09
N PHE A 139 6.47 -9.52 14.05
CA PHE A 139 5.12 -8.94 14.04
C PHE A 139 4.89 -8.07 12.82
N TYR A 140 5.90 -7.33 12.34
CA TYR A 140 5.79 -6.60 11.08
C TYR A 140 5.63 -7.52 9.87
N VAL A 141 6.37 -8.62 9.80
CA VAL A 141 6.20 -9.60 8.71
C VAL A 141 4.78 -10.17 8.70
N VAL A 142 4.24 -10.53 9.87
CA VAL A 142 2.86 -11.01 9.99
C VAL A 142 1.88 -9.90 9.57
N TYR A 143 2.07 -8.67 10.04
CA TYR A 143 1.17 -7.57 9.74
C TYR A 143 1.17 -7.19 8.24
N ILE A 144 2.34 -7.15 7.59
CA ILE A 144 2.44 -6.95 6.14
C ILE A 144 1.75 -8.09 5.39
N THR A 145 1.91 -9.33 5.85
CA THR A 145 1.24 -10.49 5.25
C THR A 145 -0.27 -10.33 5.33
N LEU A 146 -0.81 -9.93 6.50
CA LEU A 146 -2.24 -9.67 6.67
C LEU A 146 -2.74 -8.54 5.77
N LEU A 147 -1.99 -7.44 5.67
CA LEU A 147 -2.31 -6.32 4.77
C LEU A 147 -2.38 -6.77 3.31
N VAL A 148 -1.41 -7.55 2.84
CA VAL A 148 -1.36 -8.06 1.46
C VAL A 148 -2.50 -9.04 1.21
N VAL A 149 -2.80 -9.92 2.15
CA VAL A 149 -3.91 -10.88 2.04
C VAL A 149 -5.26 -10.16 2.01
N GLU A 150 -5.51 -9.20 2.91
CA GLU A 150 -6.76 -8.44 2.90
C GLU A 150 -6.88 -7.62 1.61
N LEU A 151 -5.79 -6.97 1.18
CA LEU A 151 -5.78 -6.21 -0.08
C LEU A 151 -6.09 -7.11 -1.28
N TYR A 152 -5.51 -8.31 -1.31
CA TYR A 152 -5.79 -9.29 -2.35
C TYR A 152 -7.26 -9.71 -2.37
N ILE A 153 -7.86 -9.97 -1.21
CA ILE A 153 -9.28 -10.33 -1.10
C ILE A 153 -10.17 -9.17 -1.56
N ALA A 154 -9.92 -7.95 -1.09
CA ALA A 154 -10.69 -6.76 -1.46
C ALA A 154 -10.57 -6.41 -2.95
N MET A 155 -9.38 -6.59 -3.55
CA MET A 155 -9.15 -6.36 -4.97
C MET A 155 -9.66 -7.50 -5.87
N ARG A 156 -9.92 -8.70 -5.34
CA ARG A 156 -10.37 -9.86 -6.13
C ARG A 156 -11.63 -9.56 -6.93
N GLU A 157 -12.57 -8.84 -6.35
CA GLU A 157 -13.82 -8.45 -7.02
C GLU A 157 -13.57 -7.54 -8.22
N ASP A 158 -12.66 -6.57 -8.09
CA ASP A 158 -12.29 -5.66 -9.17
C ASP A 158 -11.46 -6.38 -10.25
N LEU A 159 -10.59 -7.32 -9.85
CA LEU A 159 -9.81 -8.17 -10.76
C LEU A 159 -10.73 -9.07 -11.61
N VAL A 160 -11.80 -9.61 -11.03
CA VAL A 160 -12.81 -10.39 -11.76
C VAL A 160 -13.61 -9.49 -12.73
N ARG A 161 -13.98 -8.28 -12.31
CA ARG A 161 -14.66 -7.29 -13.17
C ARG A 161 -13.80 -6.77 -14.33
N LEU A 162 -12.49 -6.65 -14.13
CA LEU A 162 -11.53 -6.14 -15.13
C LEU A 162 -10.98 -7.23 -16.08
N ARG A 163 -11.26 -8.51 -15.81
CA ARG A 163 -10.83 -9.65 -16.63
C ARG A 163 -11.24 -9.61 -18.12
N PRO A 164 -12.43 -9.11 -18.52
CA PRO A 164 -12.80 -9.03 -19.94
C PRO A 164 -12.13 -7.86 -20.68
N ALA A 165 -11.46 -6.94 -19.99
CA ALA A 165 -10.77 -5.83 -20.62
C ALA A 165 -9.44 -6.28 -21.25
N GLN A 166 -9.21 -5.98 -22.54
CA GLN A 166 -7.99 -6.34 -23.26
C GLN A 166 -6.77 -5.44 -22.92
N ASN A 167 -6.87 -4.60 -21.89
CA ASN A 167 -5.82 -3.67 -21.47
C ASN A 167 -4.75 -4.34 -20.58
N ILE A 168 -3.64 -3.64 -20.32
CA ILE A 168 -2.56 -4.06 -19.40
C ILE A 168 -3.13 -4.45 -18.01
N ARG A 169 -4.17 -3.73 -17.56
CA ARG A 169 -4.93 -4.03 -16.33
C ARG A 169 -5.61 -5.41 -16.35
N GLY A 170 -6.11 -5.87 -17.50
CA GLY A 170 -6.71 -7.21 -17.67
C GLY A 170 -5.66 -8.33 -17.71
N LYS A 171 -4.45 -8.05 -18.23
CA LYS A 171 -3.33 -9.00 -18.19
C LYS A 171 -2.80 -9.22 -16.76
N VAL A 172 -2.65 -8.13 -16.00
CA VAL A 172 -2.32 -8.18 -14.56
C VAL A 172 -3.44 -8.87 -13.79
N ALA A 173 -4.70 -8.58 -14.10
CA ALA A 173 -5.84 -9.25 -13.48
C ALA A 173 -5.84 -10.76 -13.72
N ARG A 174 -5.56 -11.19 -14.95
CA ARG A 174 -5.44 -12.62 -15.33
C ARG A 174 -4.25 -13.32 -14.67
N MET A 175 -3.16 -12.59 -14.42
CA MET A 175 -1.97 -13.11 -13.75
C MET A 175 -2.20 -13.26 -12.24
N LEU A 176 -2.87 -12.29 -11.60
CA LEU A 176 -3.16 -12.33 -10.17
C LEU A 176 -4.29 -13.31 -9.81
N THR A 177 -5.26 -13.56 -10.70
CA THR A 177 -6.35 -14.54 -10.47
C THR A 177 -5.97 -15.98 -10.81
N PHE A 178 -4.81 -16.45 -10.35
CA PHE A 178 -4.30 -17.82 -10.61
C PHE A 178 -5.41 -18.89 -10.55
N ARG A 179 -5.72 -19.43 -11.73
CA ARG A 179 -6.45 -20.68 -12.05
C ARG A 179 -7.84 -20.95 -11.42
N ASN A 180 -8.39 -20.16 -10.49
CA ASN A 180 -9.74 -20.47 -9.96
C ASN A 180 -10.61 -19.24 -9.57
N SER A 181 -11.68 -19.01 -10.33
CA SER A 181 -12.93 -18.40 -9.86
C SER A 181 -14.00 -18.50 -10.96
N THR A 182 -14.83 -19.54 -10.87
CA THR A 182 -16.10 -19.66 -11.59
C THR A 182 -17.00 -18.46 -11.27
N ILE A 183 -17.70 -17.98 -12.30
CA ILE A 183 -18.84 -17.09 -12.13
C ILE A 183 -19.88 -17.89 -11.33
N SER A 184 -20.09 -17.54 -10.06
CA SER A 184 -21.22 -18.07 -9.30
C SER A 184 -22.51 -17.51 -9.91
N ASP A 185 -23.49 -18.37 -10.14
CA ASP A 185 -24.78 -18.06 -10.78
C ASP A 185 -25.56 -16.92 -10.09
N GLN A 186 -25.16 -16.51 -8.88
CA GLN A 186 -25.74 -15.37 -8.17
C GLN A 186 -25.41 -14.01 -8.82
N THR A 187 -24.21 -13.82 -9.38
CA THR A 187 -23.85 -12.56 -10.09
C THR A 187 -24.66 -12.38 -11.38
N LYS A 188 -25.12 -13.48 -11.99
CA LYS A 188 -25.94 -13.44 -13.20
C LYS A 188 -27.36 -12.92 -12.95
N LYS A 189 -27.89 -13.13 -11.73
CA LYS A 189 -29.25 -12.70 -11.36
C LYS A 189 -29.35 -11.20 -11.09
N GLU A 190 -28.35 -10.58 -10.45
CA GLU A 190 -28.35 -9.13 -10.22
C GLU A 190 -28.21 -8.31 -11.51
N ILE A 191 -27.49 -8.83 -12.52
CA ILE A 191 -27.30 -8.14 -13.80
C ILE A 191 -28.57 -8.18 -14.69
N THR A 192 -29.51 -9.09 -14.42
CA THR A 192 -30.73 -9.25 -15.25
C THR A 192 -31.92 -8.46 -14.69
N VAL A 193 -31.85 -7.95 -13.45
CA VAL A 193 -32.98 -7.29 -12.75
C VAL A 193 -32.72 -5.80 -12.51
N GLY A 194 -31.51 -5.30 -12.78
CA GLY A 194 -31.13 -3.88 -12.66
C GLY A 194 -31.19 -3.12 -13.98
#